data_AF-A0A3Q0J527-F1
#
_entry.id   AF-A0A3Q0J527-F1
#
_cell.length_a   1.000
_cell.length_b   1.000
_cell.length_c   1.000
_cell.angle_alpha   90.00
_cell.angle_beta   90.00
_cell.angle_gamma   90.00
#
_symmetry.space_group_name_H-M   'P 1'
#
loop_
_entity.id
_entity.type
_entity.pdbx_description
1 polymer ?
#
loop_
_entity_poly.entity_id
_entity_poly.type
_entity_poly.pdbx_seq_one_letter_code
_entity_poly.pdbx_strand_id
1 'polypeptide(L)'
;MPSGTTQIPFEAPLKAKPNRSLFETYHGVFVNVQYNLKCELKRSHFNILSKDLQKINEFILENKAIPIDSVNQVPVKFSITPESLTNARDKFNIPRFRISGHLDSTECSVVRPFTGEIVIEQTELPIKSVELQLVRVETCGCAEGYSRDATEIQNIQIGEGNVFTGIPIPIYMVFPRLFTCPTLITSNFKIGKQSLI
;
A
#
# COMPACT_ATOMS: atom_id res chain seq x y z
N MET A 1 -10.43 -35.81 -28.77
CA MET A 1 -11.61 -35.67 -27.90
C MET A 1 -12.84 -35.98 -28.75
N PRO A 2 -13.76 -36.85 -28.30
CA PRO A 2 -15.04 -37.04 -28.97
C PRO A 2 -15.84 -35.73 -28.99
N SER A 3 -16.78 -35.59 -29.93
CA SER A 3 -17.68 -34.43 -29.98
C SER A 3 -18.53 -34.35 -28.71
N GLY A 4 -18.63 -33.15 -28.14
CA GLY A 4 -19.38 -32.89 -26.92
C GLY A 4 -18.55 -32.18 -25.85
N THR A 5 -19.07 -32.15 -24.62
CA THR A 5 -18.41 -31.53 -23.47
C THR A 5 -17.73 -32.59 -22.62
N THR A 6 -16.39 -32.54 -22.54
CA THR A 6 -15.61 -33.37 -21.61
C THR A 6 -15.22 -32.53 -20.40
N GLN A 7 -15.52 -33.00 -19.19
CA GLN A 7 -15.06 -32.39 -17.95
C GLN A 7 -13.91 -33.22 -17.37
N ILE A 8 -12.81 -32.57 -17.00
CA ILE A 8 -11.65 -33.21 -16.38
C ILE A 8 -11.50 -32.61 -14.99
N PRO A 9 -11.82 -33.36 -13.91
CA PRO A 9 -11.59 -32.89 -12.56
C PRO A 9 -10.09 -32.79 -12.29
N PHE A 10 -9.69 -31.77 -11.53
CA PHE A 10 -8.30 -31.60 -11.09
C PHE A 10 -8.29 -31.04 -9.67
N GLU A 11 -7.23 -31.37 -8.94
CA GLU A 11 -6.90 -30.79 -7.66
C GLU A 11 -5.40 -30.51 -7.64
N ALA A 12 -5.01 -29.36 -7.11
CA ALA A 12 -3.61 -29.03 -6.92
C ALA A 12 -3.44 -28.37 -5.55
N PRO A 13 -2.51 -28.84 -4.71
CA PRO A 13 -2.25 -28.21 -3.43
C PRO A 13 -1.59 -26.85 -3.67
N LEU A 14 -2.13 -25.81 -3.06
CA LEU A 14 -1.55 -24.48 -3.09
C LEU A 14 -0.31 -24.44 -2.18
N LYS A 15 0.86 -24.68 -2.76
CA LYS A 15 2.14 -24.71 -2.05
C LYS A 15 3.15 -23.79 -2.72
N ALA A 16 3.92 -23.07 -1.91
CA ALA A 16 5.04 -22.31 -2.41
C ALA A 16 6.12 -23.25 -2.99
N LYS A 17 6.90 -22.75 -3.95
CA LYS A 17 8.11 -23.45 -4.41
C LYS A 17 9.16 -23.51 -3.30
N PRO A 18 10.12 -24.45 -3.33
CA PRO A 18 11.24 -24.47 -2.39
C PRO A 18 11.92 -23.09 -2.32
N ASN A 19 12.21 -22.64 -1.10
CA ASN A 19 12.82 -21.33 -0.82
C ASN A 19 12.01 -20.11 -1.30
N ARG A 20 10.69 -20.24 -1.48
CA ARG A 20 9.79 -19.13 -1.77
C ARG A 20 8.60 -19.13 -0.80
N SER A 21 7.98 -17.97 -0.66
CA SER A 21 6.73 -17.79 0.06
C SER A 21 5.61 -17.43 -0.91
N LEU A 22 4.37 -17.75 -0.55
CA LEU A 22 3.20 -17.15 -1.18
C LEU A 22 2.96 -15.79 -0.53
N PHE A 23 2.55 -14.82 -1.35
CA PHE A 23 2.25 -13.46 -0.92
C PHE A 23 0.85 -13.12 -1.38
N GLU A 24 0.22 -12.13 -0.75
CA GLU A 24 -1.08 -11.66 -1.24
C GLU A 24 -0.99 -11.19 -2.69
N THR A 25 -2.05 -11.43 -3.45
CA THR A 25 -2.15 -10.89 -4.80
C THR A 25 -2.08 -9.37 -4.75
N TYR A 26 -1.24 -8.80 -5.60
CA TYR A 26 -0.97 -7.37 -5.62
C TYR A 26 -0.75 -6.88 -7.05
N HIS A 27 -1.44 -5.79 -7.41
CA HIS A 27 -1.31 -5.16 -8.71
C HIS A 27 -0.86 -3.71 -8.55
N GLY A 28 0.44 -3.52 -8.67
CA GLY A 28 1.10 -2.22 -8.62
C GLY A 28 1.66 -1.78 -9.97
N VAL A 29 2.44 -0.71 -9.92
CA VAL A 29 3.12 -0.14 -11.10
C VAL A 29 4.42 -0.89 -11.38
N PHE A 30 5.25 -1.08 -10.34
CA PHE A 30 6.54 -1.76 -10.41
C PHE A 30 6.49 -3.18 -9.86
N VAL A 31 5.55 -3.46 -8.96
CA VAL A 31 5.39 -4.78 -8.35
C VAL A 31 4.05 -5.37 -8.75
N ASN A 32 4.07 -6.60 -9.28
CA ASN A 32 2.87 -7.39 -9.56
C ASN A 32 3.06 -8.81 -9.00
N VAL A 33 2.18 -9.20 -8.09
CA VAL A 33 2.09 -10.56 -7.53
C VAL A 33 0.77 -11.14 -8.04
N GLN A 34 0.85 -12.07 -8.99
CA GLN A 34 -0.32 -12.67 -9.64
C GLN A 34 -0.23 -14.19 -9.61
N TYR A 35 -1.38 -14.84 -9.38
CA TYR A 35 -1.52 -16.28 -9.37
C TYR A 35 -2.50 -16.72 -10.45
N ASN A 36 -2.04 -17.57 -11.37
CA ASN A 36 -2.78 -17.98 -12.55
C ASN A 36 -2.93 -19.50 -12.63
N LEU A 37 -4.14 -19.96 -12.92
CA LEU A 37 -4.40 -21.31 -13.42
C LEU A 37 -4.38 -21.29 -14.94
N LYS A 38 -3.39 -21.98 -15.53
CA LYS A 38 -3.26 -22.13 -16.99
C LYS A 38 -3.66 -23.55 -17.39
N CYS A 39 -4.69 -23.64 -18.22
CA CYS A 39 -5.03 -24.87 -18.93
C CYS A 39 -4.56 -24.74 -20.39
N GLU A 40 -3.80 -25.72 -20.86
CA GLU A 40 -3.24 -25.74 -22.21
C GLU A 40 -3.60 -27.05 -22.90
N LEU A 41 -4.27 -26.96 -24.05
CA LEU A 41 -4.59 -28.09 -24.90
C LEU A 41 -3.64 -28.09 -26.09
N LYS A 42 -2.66 -28.99 -26.04
CA LYS A 42 -1.74 -29.26 -27.14
C LYS A 42 -2.50 -29.88 -28.32
N ARG A 43 -2.36 -29.30 -29.50
CA ARG A 43 -2.94 -29.83 -30.75
C ARG A 43 -1.89 -30.57 -31.57
N SER A 44 -2.32 -31.57 -32.34
CA SER A 44 -1.40 -32.45 -33.08
C SER A 44 -0.63 -31.73 -34.18
N HIS A 45 0.65 -32.10 -34.32
CA HIS A 45 1.65 -31.52 -35.20
C HIS A 45 1.45 -31.82 -36.71
N PHE A 46 0.42 -32.60 -37.07
CA PHE A 46 0.14 -32.96 -38.48
C PHE A 46 -0.39 -31.78 -39.32
N ASN A 47 -0.86 -30.72 -38.67
CA ASN A 47 -1.25 -29.47 -39.33
C ASN A 47 -0.44 -28.31 -38.71
N ILE A 48 0.64 -27.93 -39.39
CA ILE A 48 1.64 -26.91 -38.98
C ILE A 48 1.02 -25.54 -38.62
N LEU A 49 -0.24 -25.30 -38.99
CA LEU A 49 -0.98 -24.06 -38.74
C LEU A 49 -1.86 -24.09 -37.48
N SER A 50 -2.01 -25.22 -36.79
CA SER A 50 -2.91 -25.29 -35.63
C SER A 50 -2.23 -24.78 -34.35
N LYS A 51 -2.62 -23.58 -33.90
CA LYS A 51 -2.21 -23.04 -32.59
C LYS A 51 -2.84 -23.85 -31.45
N ASP A 52 -2.03 -24.15 -30.44
CA ASP A 52 -2.48 -24.68 -29.15
C ASP A 52 -3.56 -23.78 -28.54
N LEU A 53 -4.52 -24.38 -27.83
CA LEU A 53 -5.49 -23.60 -27.06
C LEU A 53 -4.95 -23.37 -25.66
N GLN A 54 -5.14 -22.14 -25.17
CA GLN A 54 -4.87 -21.81 -23.79
C GLN A 54 -6.04 -21.08 -23.16
N LYS A 55 -6.31 -21.38 -21.90
CA LYS A 55 -7.17 -20.60 -21.03
C LYS A 55 -6.41 -20.30 -19.75
N ILE A 56 -6.35 -19.02 -19.39
CA ILE A 56 -5.71 -18.53 -18.17
C ILE A 56 -6.81 -17.89 -17.32
N ASN A 57 -6.89 -18.28 -16.06
CA ASN A 57 -7.75 -17.66 -15.06
C ASN A 57 -6.89 -17.25 -13.87
N GLU A 58 -7.00 -16.00 -13.46
CA GLU A 58 -6.38 -15.51 -12.23
C GLU A 58 -7.23 -15.91 -11.01
N PHE A 59 -6.56 -16.14 -9.89
CA PHE A 59 -7.19 -16.24 -8.57
C PHE A 59 -6.45 -15.37 -7.56
N ILE A 60 -7.19 -14.89 -6.55
CA ILE A 60 -6.68 -13.96 -5.55
C ILE A 60 -6.20 -14.73 -4.32
N LEU A 61 -4.99 -14.42 -3.87
CA LEU A 61 -4.48 -14.85 -2.59
C LEU A 61 -4.62 -13.69 -1.59
N GLU A 62 -5.24 -13.97 -0.45
CA GLU A 62 -5.29 -13.08 0.71
C GLU A 62 -4.68 -13.83 1.90
N ASN A 63 -3.81 -13.18 2.67
CA ASN A 63 -3.27 -13.76 3.88
C ASN A 63 -4.32 -13.68 4.98
N LYS A 64 -4.25 -14.61 5.92
CA LYS A 64 -5.07 -14.51 7.12
C LYS A 64 -4.69 -13.24 7.88
N ALA A 65 -5.71 -12.46 8.25
CA ALA A 65 -5.53 -11.30 9.10
C ALA A 65 -4.83 -11.70 10.40
N ILE A 66 -3.79 -10.95 10.76
CA ILE A 66 -3.14 -11.08 12.06
C ILE A 66 -4.08 -10.42 13.09
N PRO A 67 -4.48 -11.12 14.17
CA PRO A 67 -5.30 -10.52 15.22
C PRO A 67 -4.61 -9.30 15.81
N ILE A 68 -5.32 -8.18 15.90
CA ILE A 68 -4.73 -6.89 16.30
C ILE A 68 -4.22 -6.90 17.73
N ASP A 69 -4.76 -7.77 18.59
CA ASP A 69 -4.31 -7.95 19.98
C ASP A 69 -2.86 -8.48 20.07
N SER A 70 -2.30 -8.97 18.95
CA SER A 70 -0.89 -9.37 18.84
C SER A 70 0.04 -8.26 18.35
N VAL A 71 -0.51 -7.08 18.04
CA VAL A 71 0.23 -5.92 17.55
C VAL A 71 0.41 -4.94 18.70
N ASN A 72 1.65 -4.58 19.01
CA ASN A 72 1.95 -3.57 20.02
C ASN A 72 1.49 -2.19 19.53
N GLN A 73 0.36 -1.71 20.04
CA GLN A 73 -0.13 -0.36 19.79
C GLN A 73 0.64 0.62 20.67
N VAL A 74 1.77 1.09 20.16
CA VAL A 74 2.59 2.11 20.84
C VAL A 74 2.34 3.46 20.17
N PRO A 75 1.76 4.43 20.89
CA PRO A 75 1.58 5.77 20.36
C PRO A 75 2.92 6.41 20.01
N VAL A 76 3.00 7.01 18.83
CA VAL A 76 4.22 7.66 18.32
C VAL A 76 3.99 9.16 18.25
N LYS A 77 4.69 9.89 19.11
CA LYS A 77 4.68 11.35 19.12
C LYS A 77 5.55 11.89 17.98
N PHE A 78 5.14 13.02 17.40
CA PHE A 78 5.91 13.73 16.40
C PHE A 78 5.81 15.25 16.58
N SER A 79 6.73 15.96 15.95
CA SER A 79 6.75 17.42 15.89
C SER A 79 7.21 17.82 14.49
N ILE A 80 6.47 18.73 13.87
CA ILE A 80 6.77 19.31 12.56
C ILE A 80 7.15 20.77 12.77
N THR A 81 8.32 21.13 12.27
CA THR A 81 8.86 22.50 12.25
C THR A 81 9.41 22.78 10.85
N PRO A 82 9.68 24.04 10.48
CA PRO A 82 10.30 24.35 9.19
C PRO A 82 11.57 23.54 8.90
N GLU A 83 12.38 23.27 9.93
CA GLU A 83 13.63 22.51 9.83
C GLU A 83 13.40 21.01 9.57
N SER A 84 12.28 20.45 10.04
CA SER A 84 11.95 19.03 9.85
C SER A 84 11.40 18.71 8.46
N LEU A 85 11.06 19.71 7.64
CA LEU A 85 10.50 19.51 6.30
C LEU A 85 11.55 18.95 5.34
N THR A 86 11.29 17.79 4.75
CA THR A 86 12.20 17.13 3.80
C THR A 86 11.96 17.55 2.35
N ASN A 87 10.72 17.88 1.98
CA ASN A 87 10.29 18.12 0.60
C ASN A 87 10.02 19.60 0.26
N ALA A 88 10.37 20.52 1.16
CA ALA A 88 10.20 21.95 0.94
C ALA A 88 11.19 22.48 -0.11
N ARG A 89 10.68 23.04 -1.21
CA ARG A 89 11.50 23.61 -2.30
C ARG A 89 12.25 24.88 -1.89
N ASP A 90 11.70 25.67 -0.97
CA ASP A 90 12.28 26.92 -0.52
C ASP A 90 12.20 27.05 1.00
N LYS A 91 13.14 26.38 1.69
CA LYS A 91 13.19 26.35 3.16
C LYS A 91 13.42 27.71 3.80
N PHE A 92 13.97 28.68 3.06
CA PHE A 92 14.33 29.99 3.60
C PHE A 92 13.13 30.93 3.73
N ASN A 93 12.07 30.70 2.96
CA ASN A 93 10.85 31.51 2.96
C ASN A 93 9.69 30.87 3.73
N ILE A 94 9.95 29.82 4.50
CA ILE A 94 8.91 29.16 5.29
C ILE A 94 8.71 29.93 6.59
N PRO A 95 7.48 30.42 6.88
CA PRO A 95 7.18 31.09 8.14
C PRO A 95 7.44 30.15 9.31
N ARG A 96 7.74 30.68 10.50
CA ARG A 96 7.91 29.82 11.67
C ARG A 96 6.57 29.26 12.09
N PHE A 97 6.57 27.95 12.33
CA PHE A 97 5.44 27.25 12.90
C PHE A 97 5.95 26.06 13.72
N ARG A 98 5.07 25.53 14.56
CA ARG A 98 5.27 24.29 15.28
C ARG A 98 3.96 23.54 15.35
N ILE A 99 3.93 22.35 14.79
CA ILE A 99 2.81 21.43 14.88
C ILE A 99 3.30 20.22 15.67
N SER A 100 2.56 19.81 16.68
CA SER A 100 2.85 18.61 17.45
C SER A 100 1.72 17.61 17.25
N GLY A 101 1.94 16.36 17.62
CA GLY A 101 0.88 15.36 17.54
C GLY A 101 1.35 13.98 17.97
N HIS A 102 0.44 13.04 17.85
CA HIS A 102 0.75 11.62 17.98
C HIS A 102 -0.11 10.80 17.03
N LEU A 103 0.45 9.66 16.62
CA LEU A 103 -0.29 8.58 15.98
C LEU A 103 -0.52 7.50 17.03
N ASP A 104 -1.69 6.86 17.02
CA ASP A 104 -1.99 5.81 18.01
C ASP A 104 -1.09 4.57 17.82
N SER A 105 -0.67 4.32 16.58
CA SER A 105 0.28 3.24 16.25
C SER A 105 0.90 3.45 14.85
N THR A 106 2.14 3.00 14.67
CA THR A 106 2.75 2.82 13.33
C THR A 106 2.43 1.47 12.70
N GLU A 107 1.89 0.54 13.49
CA GLU A 107 1.41 -0.76 13.04
C GLU A 107 -0.11 -0.80 13.19
N CYS A 108 -0.82 -0.76 12.06
CA CYS A 108 -2.27 -0.73 12.03
C CYS A 108 -2.83 -1.70 11.00
N SER A 109 -4.07 -2.12 11.23
CA SER A 109 -4.80 -2.98 10.31
C SER A 109 -5.37 -2.16 9.16
N VAL A 110 -5.25 -2.68 7.93
CA VAL A 110 -5.81 -2.04 6.73
C VAL A 110 -7.34 -1.98 6.72
N VAL A 111 -8.01 -2.73 7.61
CA VAL A 111 -9.47 -2.69 7.76
C VAL A 111 -9.94 -1.76 8.89
N ARG A 112 -9.01 -1.19 9.67
CA ARG A 112 -9.32 -0.20 10.70
C ARG A 112 -8.83 1.19 10.26
N PRO A 113 -9.43 2.26 10.77
CA PRO A 113 -8.94 3.61 10.52
C PRO A 113 -7.53 3.81 11.09
N PHE A 114 -6.76 4.65 10.41
CA PHE A 114 -5.53 5.25 10.94
C PHE A 114 -5.91 6.45 11.81
N THR A 115 -5.48 6.43 13.06
CA THR A 115 -5.94 7.37 14.10
C THR A 115 -4.79 8.03 14.85
N GLY A 116 -5.10 9.17 15.45
CA GLY A 116 -4.16 9.98 16.21
C GLY A 116 -4.70 11.40 16.39
N GLU A 117 -3.81 12.34 16.67
CA GLU A 117 -4.16 13.72 16.94
C GLU A 117 -3.01 14.64 16.53
N ILE A 118 -3.35 15.84 16.06
CA ILE A 118 -2.40 16.94 15.87
C ILE A 118 -2.85 18.18 16.59
N VAL A 119 -1.89 19.03 16.94
CA VAL A 119 -2.13 20.35 17.52
C VAL A 119 -1.20 21.33 16.83
N ILE A 120 -1.77 22.42 16.30
CA ILE A 120 -0.96 23.56 15.86
C ILE A 120 -0.57 24.33 17.11
N GLU A 121 0.67 24.18 17.56
CA GLU A 121 1.17 24.84 18.78
C GLU A 121 1.36 26.34 18.53
N GLN A 122 2.05 26.67 17.43
CA GLN A 122 2.45 28.02 17.09
C GLN A 122 2.49 28.18 15.57
N THR A 123 2.11 29.34 15.06
CA THR A 123 2.27 29.70 13.65
C THR A 123 2.37 31.21 13.49
N GLU A 124 3.27 31.69 12.63
CA GLU A 124 3.37 33.12 12.28
C GLU A 124 2.31 33.56 11.28
N LEU A 125 1.85 32.65 10.43
CA LEU A 125 0.84 32.91 9.42
C LEU A 125 -0.40 32.00 9.59
N PRO A 126 -1.59 32.44 9.17
CA PRO A 126 -2.79 31.62 9.16
C PRO A 126 -2.61 30.29 8.41
N ILE A 127 -2.95 29.16 9.05
CA ILE A 127 -2.94 27.84 8.42
C ILE A 127 -4.27 27.64 7.68
N LYS A 128 -4.22 27.73 6.35
CA LYS A 128 -5.43 27.68 5.50
C LYS A 128 -6.12 26.32 5.54
N SER A 129 -5.35 25.25 5.46
CA SER A 129 -5.83 23.88 5.53
C SER A 129 -4.79 23.00 6.22
N VAL A 130 -5.24 21.88 6.76
CA VAL A 130 -4.39 20.75 7.14
C VAL A 130 -4.90 19.53 6.40
N GLU A 131 -4.00 18.87 5.68
CA GLU A 131 -4.29 17.71 4.86
C GLU A 131 -3.45 16.53 5.32
N LEU A 132 -4.02 15.34 5.24
CA LEU A 132 -3.34 14.08 5.51
C LEU A 132 -3.33 13.27 4.22
N GLN A 133 -2.14 12.94 3.75
CA GLN A 133 -1.91 12.21 2.52
C GLN A 133 -1.40 10.80 2.83
N LEU A 134 -2.09 9.80 2.29
CA LEU A 134 -1.65 8.41 2.28
C LEU A 134 -0.91 8.13 0.98
N VAL A 135 0.36 7.74 1.09
CA VAL A 135 1.22 7.45 -0.03
C VAL A 135 1.66 6.00 0.02
N ARG A 136 1.51 5.31 -1.11
CA ARG A 136 2.09 4.00 -1.37
C ARG A 136 3.52 4.15 -1.84
N VAL A 137 4.42 3.33 -1.31
CA VAL A 137 5.80 3.26 -1.78
C VAL A 137 6.09 1.87 -2.27
N GLU A 138 6.34 1.74 -3.56
CA GLU A 138 6.84 0.50 -4.17
C GLU A 138 8.36 0.59 -4.32
N THR A 139 9.05 -0.48 -3.94
CA THR A 139 10.50 -0.61 -4.18
C THR A 139 10.75 -1.94 -4.86
N CYS A 140 11.38 -1.92 -6.02
CA CYS A 140 11.72 -3.11 -6.79
C CYS A 140 13.23 -3.16 -7.05
N GLY A 141 13.84 -4.31 -6.79
CA GLY A 141 15.22 -4.59 -7.14
C GLY A 141 15.34 -4.91 -8.63
N CYS A 142 16.21 -4.18 -9.32
CA CYS A 142 16.50 -4.29 -10.74
C CYS A 142 18.00 -4.54 -10.95
N ALA A 143 18.40 -4.91 -12.17
CA ALA A 143 19.82 -5.13 -12.50
C ALA A 143 20.72 -3.91 -12.22
N GLU A 144 20.14 -2.70 -12.24
CA GLU A 144 20.83 -1.42 -12.04
C GLU A 144 20.74 -0.89 -10.59
N GLY A 145 20.16 -1.64 -9.65
CA GLY A 145 19.98 -1.24 -8.26
C GLY A 145 18.52 -1.32 -7.80
N TYR A 146 18.05 -0.34 -7.04
CA TYR A 146 16.65 -0.31 -6.57
C TYR A 146 15.90 0.84 -7.21
N SER A 147 14.76 0.53 -7.84
CA SER A 147 13.78 1.52 -8.28
C SER A 147 12.75 1.74 -7.17
N ARG A 148 12.47 2.99 -6.82
CA ARG A 148 11.49 3.36 -5.80
C ARG A 148 10.53 4.38 -6.39
N ASP A 149 9.23 4.16 -6.19
CA ASP A 149 8.19 5.09 -6.61
C ASP A 149 7.14 5.29 -5.53
N ALA A 150 6.63 6.51 -5.46
CA ALA A 150 5.66 6.96 -4.48
C ALA A 150 4.38 7.39 -5.19
N THR A 151 3.29 6.67 -4.94
CA THR A 151 1.97 6.97 -5.51
C THR A 151 1.02 7.43 -4.42
N GLU A 152 0.37 8.58 -4.60
CA GLU A 152 -0.72 8.98 -3.71
C GLU A 152 -1.89 8.00 -3.83
N ILE A 153 -2.37 7.51 -2.69
CA ILE A 153 -3.57 6.67 -2.60
C ILE A 153 -4.79 7.53 -2.25
N GLN A 154 -4.63 8.44 -1.29
CA GLN A 154 -5.71 9.22 -0.73
C GLN A 154 -5.15 10.50 -0.13
N ASN A 155 -5.87 11.60 -0.29
CA ASN A 155 -5.67 12.83 0.46
C ASN A 155 -7.00 13.16 1.16
N ILE A 156 -6.94 13.50 2.44
CA ILE A 156 -8.10 14.00 3.21
C ILE A 156 -7.74 15.33 3.85
N GLN A 157 -8.70 16.24 3.92
CA GLN A 157 -8.57 17.48 4.65
C GLN A 157 -9.13 17.29 6.08
N ILE A 158 -8.31 17.57 7.10
CA ILE A 158 -8.68 17.44 8.52
C ILE A 158 -8.84 18.80 9.21
N GLY A 159 -8.49 19.90 8.55
CA GLY A 159 -8.76 21.26 9.00
C GLY A 159 -8.84 22.24 7.84
N GLU A 160 -9.71 23.25 7.94
CA GLU A 160 -9.92 24.29 6.93
C GLU A 160 -10.21 25.64 7.58
N GLY A 161 -9.82 26.73 6.93
CA GLY A 161 -10.32 28.07 7.23
C GLY A 161 -9.65 28.75 8.42
N ASN A 162 -8.32 28.87 8.38
CA ASN A 162 -7.49 29.37 9.50
C ASN A 162 -7.64 28.51 10.76
N VAL A 163 -7.02 27.35 10.71
CA VAL A 163 -7.07 26.37 11.79
C VAL A 163 -6.45 26.95 13.06
N PHE A 164 -7.22 26.95 14.15
CA PHE A 164 -6.82 27.55 15.43
C PHE A 164 -5.62 26.85 16.06
N THR A 165 -4.79 27.63 16.75
CA THR A 165 -3.71 27.09 17.56
C THR A 165 -4.21 26.54 18.90
N GLY A 166 -3.51 25.56 19.46
CA GLY A 166 -3.81 24.97 20.76
C GLY A 166 -5.07 24.09 20.82
N ILE A 167 -5.79 23.93 19.69
CA ILE A 167 -6.94 23.03 19.59
C ILE A 167 -6.48 21.70 18.99
N PRO A 168 -6.72 20.56 19.66
CA PRO A 168 -6.44 19.27 19.09
C PRO A 168 -7.38 18.90 17.94
N ILE A 169 -6.82 18.38 16.86
CA ILE A 169 -7.51 17.96 15.64
C ILE A 169 -7.34 16.44 15.52
N PRO A 170 -8.44 15.67 15.55
CA PRO A 170 -8.35 14.22 15.47
C PRO A 170 -7.98 13.77 14.06
N ILE A 171 -7.04 12.83 13.97
CA ILE A 171 -6.77 12.06 12.75
C ILE A 171 -7.72 10.85 12.74
N TYR A 172 -8.46 10.70 11.65
CA TYR A 172 -9.30 9.52 11.40
C TYR A 172 -9.38 9.23 9.90
N MET A 173 -8.46 8.42 9.39
CA MET A 173 -8.38 8.07 7.97
C MET A 173 -8.78 6.61 7.75
N VAL A 174 -9.88 6.39 7.04
CA VAL A 174 -10.29 5.04 6.61
C VAL A 174 -9.52 4.67 5.34
N PHE A 175 -8.80 3.55 5.37
CA PHE A 175 -8.06 3.07 4.21
C PHE A 175 -9.00 2.63 3.06
N PRO A 176 -8.75 3.07 1.82
CA PRO A 176 -9.54 2.66 0.67
C PRO A 176 -9.23 1.21 0.30
N ARG A 177 -10.22 0.31 0.47
CA ARG A 177 -10.07 -1.15 0.36
C ARG A 177 -9.44 -1.63 -0.95
N LEU A 178 -9.79 -1.00 -2.08
CA LEU A 178 -9.29 -1.42 -3.41
C LEU A 178 -7.90 -0.87 -3.73
N PHE A 179 -7.40 0.08 -2.96
CA PHE A 179 -6.14 0.79 -3.22
C PHE A 179 -5.11 0.61 -2.08
N THR A 180 -5.45 -0.20 -1.08
CA THR A 180 -4.63 -0.45 0.11
C THR A 180 -4.39 -1.94 0.27
N CYS A 181 -3.14 -2.33 0.48
CA CYS A 181 -2.74 -3.70 0.84
C CYS A 181 -1.87 -3.68 2.10
N PRO A 182 -1.69 -4.80 2.82
CA PRO A 182 -0.70 -4.90 3.89
C PRO A 182 0.72 -4.57 3.43
N THR A 183 1.56 -4.11 4.36
CA THR A 183 2.98 -3.92 4.10
C THR A 183 3.63 -5.27 3.80
N LEU A 184 4.40 -5.35 2.71
CA LEU A 184 5.12 -6.55 2.32
C LEU A 184 6.59 -6.21 2.09
N ILE A 185 7.49 -6.87 2.83
CA ILE A 185 8.93 -6.69 2.70
C ILE A 185 9.55 -8.03 2.31
N THR A 186 10.22 -8.06 1.16
CA THR A 186 10.98 -9.21 0.69
C THR A 186 12.42 -8.80 0.38
N SER A 187 13.26 -9.76 -0.02
CA SER A 187 14.63 -9.48 -0.46
C SER A 187 14.67 -8.65 -1.74
N ASN A 188 13.72 -8.87 -2.66
CA ASN A 188 13.78 -8.34 -4.02
C ASN A 188 12.82 -7.17 -4.24
N PHE A 189 11.77 -7.05 -3.45
CA PHE A 189 10.81 -5.96 -3.54
C PHE A 189 10.15 -5.64 -2.20
N LYS A 190 9.64 -4.42 -2.06
CA LYS A 190 8.91 -3.95 -0.89
C LYS A 190 7.70 -3.15 -1.32
N ILE A 191 6.61 -3.30 -0.59
CA ILE A 191 5.40 -2.50 -0.69
C ILE A 191 5.16 -1.93 0.69
N GLY A 192 5.29 -0.62 0.83
CA GLY A 192 5.09 0.09 2.10
C GLY A 192 4.13 1.25 1.95
N LYS A 193 3.76 1.87 3.07
CA LYS A 193 2.96 3.09 3.10
C LYS A 193 3.63 4.15 3.95
N GLN A 194 3.38 5.40 3.60
CA GLN A 194 3.79 6.58 4.34
C GLN A 194 2.58 7.50 4.48
N SER A 195 2.40 8.04 5.67
CA SER A 195 1.38 9.05 5.95
C SER A 195 2.11 10.38 6.09
N LEU A 196 1.70 11.38 5.32
CA LEU A 196 2.29 12.72 5.30
C LEU A 196 1.25 13.73 5.75
N ILE A 197 1.66 14.66 6.61
CA ILE A 197 0.86 15.79 7.12
C ILE A 197 1.53 17.07 6.63
#